data_AF-A0A250FLX2-F1
#
_entry.id   AF-A0A250FLX2-F1
#
_cell.length_a   1.000
_cell.length_b   1.000
_cell.length_c   1.000
_cell.angle_alpha   90.00
_cell.angle_beta   90.00
_cell.angle_gamma   90.00
#
_symmetry.space_group_name_H-M   'P 1'
#
loop_
_entity.id
_entity.type
_entity.pdbx_description
1 polymer ?
#
loop_
_entity_poly.entity_id
_entity_poly.type
_entity_poly.pdbx_seq_one_letter_code
_entity_poly.pdbx_strand_id
1 'polypeptide(L)'
;MKKKLLHLFFASLTGIAFAVAYAFIVYKIYTLVTQMGGKFLAKFVPIPFALGMLVFYSFYYRWAKRFFFYGIGVFTAFVLFVLYSPNICQEVFLQYSRIGKQEQAHRFLSLADTTRVTANTRFSLLSPKEGYQIKQCLLNENHELVVLYTEKHYVENPFYISGKLVGEDPFETPPYMVVYDTIGKVKYSVFLAHPEEEAIGEFLLKGNYIIDLSTYEYANYTYDGSFIMQPMEYLAGYDPAHRETRAPISYYETFLSDEGECGGYPAIIGIFIEDDQAYYFFPPTSEKNTQYRDDQDENMLISNLFSILEEEEEKGAYSFERRNILPQDFYYEYLTMNGFFRNDQGENCEVTYSDIQLLFDLKIGKDTFHFKKEKVSNYKGYNQLKTPTYYIENEEETLEKYKDMFLYTNKHLSYAIFYDGEYVYMIK
;
A
#
# COMPACT_ATOMS: atom_id res chain seq x y z
N MET A 1 12.33 -65.91 -17.56
CA MET A 1 12.31 -64.71 -16.69
C MET A 1 13.68 -64.05 -16.48
N LYS A 2 14.76 -64.79 -16.17
CA LYS A 2 16.09 -64.21 -15.86
C LYS A 2 16.63 -63.20 -16.89
N LYS A 3 16.51 -63.47 -18.21
CA LYS A 3 16.96 -62.55 -19.26
C LYS A 3 16.15 -61.24 -19.31
N LYS A 4 14.83 -61.28 -19.14
CA LYS A 4 13.98 -60.06 -19.15
C LYS A 4 14.25 -59.18 -17.93
N LEU A 5 14.50 -59.78 -16.77
CA LEU A 5 14.88 -59.07 -15.55
C LEU A 5 16.24 -58.37 -15.71
N LEU A 6 17.20 -59.06 -16.33
CA LEU A 6 18.52 -58.51 -16.63
C LEU A 6 18.44 -57.32 -17.61
N HIS A 7 17.62 -57.42 -18.66
CA HIS A 7 17.40 -56.31 -19.61
C HIS A 7 16.72 -55.11 -18.94
N LEU A 8 15.74 -55.34 -18.07
CA LEU A 8 15.10 -54.27 -17.31
C LEU A 8 16.09 -53.59 -16.35
N PHE A 9 16.96 -54.36 -15.70
CA PHE A 9 18.00 -53.84 -14.83
C PHE A 9 18.97 -52.91 -15.57
N PHE A 10 19.50 -53.33 -16.72
CA PHE A 10 20.40 -52.49 -17.54
C PHE A 10 19.68 -51.29 -18.17
N ALA A 11 18.42 -51.44 -18.58
CA ALA A 11 17.61 -50.31 -19.02
C ALA A 11 17.48 -49.27 -17.89
N SER A 12 17.16 -49.72 -16.67
CA SER A 12 17.00 -48.85 -15.50
C SER A 12 18.28 -48.13 -15.15
N LEU A 13 19.42 -48.82 -15.25
CA LEU A 13 20.74 -48.20 -15.04
C LEU A 13 21.00 -47.09 -16.06
N THR A 14 20.63 -47.31 -17.32
CA THR A 14 20.75 -46.30 -18.40
C THR A 14 19.80 -45.12 -18.17
N GLY A 15 18.57 -45.40 -17.71
CA GLY A 15 17.62 -44.37 -17.28
C GLY A 15 18.16 -43.51 -16.12
N ILE A 16 18.75 -44.13 -15.10
CA ILE A 16 19.36 -43.42 -13.96
C ILE A 16 20.50 -42.52 -14.45
N ALA A 17 21.36 -43.00 -15.34
CA ALA A 17 22.46 -42.19 -15.88
C ALA A 17 21.95 -40.93 -16.60
N PHE A 18 20.87 -41.04 -17.39
CA PHE A 18 20.23 -39.90 -18.03
C PHE A 18 19.57 -38.94 -17.02
N ALA A 19 18.92 -39.47 -15.99
CA ALA A 19 18.33 -38.66 -14.93
C ALA A 19 19.39 -37.87 -14.15
N VAL A 20 20.54 -38.48 -13.84
CA VAL A 20 21.66 -37.82 -13.16
C VAL A 20 22.29 -36.75 -14.05
N ALA A 21 22.51 -37.04 -15.33
CA ALA A 21 23.03 -36.05 -16.28
C ALA A 21 22.07 -34.86 -16.40
N TYR A 22 20.77 -35.11 -16.48
CA TYR A 22 19.75 -34.06 -16.48
C TYR A 22 19.72 -33.27 -15.17
N ALA A 23 19.80 -33.93 -14.02
CA ALA A 23 19.85 -33.23 -12.73
C ALA A 23 21.06 -32.29 -12.63
N PHE A 24 22.21 -32.68 -13.19
CA PHE A 24 23.37 -31.80 -13.28
C PHE A 24 23.14 -30.60 -14.20
N ILE A 25 22.50 -30.81 -15.36
CA ILE A 25 22.10 -29.72 -16.27
C ILE A 25 21.13 -28.77 -15.56
N VAL A 26 20.11 -29.30 -14.87
CA VAL A 26 19.15 -28.53 -14.08
C VAL A 26 19.84 -27.76 -12.96
N TYR A 27 20.81 -28.36 -12.28
CA TYR A 27 21.60 -27.68 -11.25
C TYR A 27 22.46 -26.55 -11.84
N LYS A 28 23.07 -26.76 -13.00
CA LYS A 28 23.81 -25.71 -13.72
C LYS A 28 22.88 -24.59 -14.17
N ILE A 29 21.70 -24.91 -14.69
CA ILE A 29 20.67 -23.91 -15.01
C ILE A 29 20.26 -23.16 -13.75
N TYR A 30 19.97 -23.87 -12.65
CA TYR A 30 19.59 -23.31 -11.35
C TYR A 30 20.62 -22.31 -10.80
N THR A 31 21.92 -22.63 -10.94
CA THR A 31 23.01 -21.85 -10.34
C THR A 31 23.56 -20.77 -11.26
N LEU A 32 23.65 -21.00 -12.57
CA LEU A 32 24.34 -20.13 -13.52
C LEU A 32 23.40 -19.34 -14.42
N VAL A 33 22.23 -19.90 -14.75
CA VAL A 33 21.31 -19.31 -15.73
C VAL A 33 20.14 -18.67 -14.99
N THR A 34 19.28 -19.45 -14.35
CA THR A 34 18.15 -18.95 -13.54
C THR A 34 17.76 -19.95 -12.43
N GLN A 35 17.63 -19.47 -11.18
CA GLN A 35 17.14 -20.29 -10.07
C GLN A 35 15.71 -20.80 -10.30
N MET A 36 14.87 -20.02 -10.98
CA MET A 36 13.45 -20.34 -11.17
C MET A 36 13.22 -21.40 -12.26
N GLY A 37 13.87 -21.25 -13.42
CA GLY A 37 13.83 -22.24 -14.51
C GLY A 37 14.45 -23.58 -14.10
N GLY A 38 15.49 -23.57 -13.27
CA GLY A 38 16.04 -24.79 -12.68
C GLY A 38 15.02 -25.55 -11.81
N LYS A 39 14.30 -24.86 -10.91
CA LYS A 39 13.25 -25.47 -10.07
C LYS A 39 12.11 -26.06 -10.89
N PHE A 40 11.71 -25.41 -11.98
CA PHE A 40 10.66 -25.90 -12.87
C PHE A 40 11.10 -27.16 -13.64
N LEU A 41 12.27 -27.11 -14.29
CA LEU A 41 12.82 -28.23 -15.06
C LEU A 41 13.08 -29.46 -14.17
N ALA A 42 13.42 -29.29 -12.89
CA ALA A 42 13.60 -30.39 -11.94
C ALA A 42 12.37 -31.32 -11.83
N LYS A 43 11.15 -30.83 -12.09
CA LYS A 43 9.93 -31.66 -12.05
C LYS A 43 9.85 -32.67 -13.21
N PHE A 44 10.62 -32.45 -14.28
CA PHE A 44 10.61 -33.28 -15.48
C PHE A 44 11.71 -34.35 -15.50
N VAL A 45 12.41 -34.58 -14.38
CA VAL A 45 13.38 -35.69 -14.21
C VAL A 45 12.84 -37.07 -14.67
N PRO A 46 11.55 -37.42 -14.52
CA PRO A 46 11.02 -38.68 -15.04
C PRO A 46 11.13 -38.83 -16.58
N ILE A 47 11.17 -37.73 -17.33
CA ILE A 47 11.22 -37.75 -18.80
C ILE A 47 12.61 -38.20 -19.31
N PRO A 48 13.74 -37.60 -18.88
CA PRO A 48 15.09 -38.11 -19.18
C PRO A 48 15.30 -39.55 -18.72
N PHE A 49 14.73 -39.95 -17.57
CA PHE A 49 14.78 -41.34 -17.11
C PHE A 49 14.12 -42.29 -18.14
N ALA A 50 12.91 -41.97 -18.59
CA ALA A 50 12.19 -42.74 -19.61
C ALA A 50 12.93 -42.73 -20.97
N LEU A 51 13.53 -41.60 -21.36
CA LEU A 51 14.36 -41.52 -22.57
C LEU A 51 15.60 -42.40 -22.46
N GLY A 52 16.28 -42.44 -21.31
CA GLY A 52 17.42 -43.32 -21.08
C GLY A 52 17.06 -44.82 -21.11
N MET A 53 15.88 -45.18 -20.60
CA MET A 53 15.33 -46.54 -20.78
C MET A 53 15.10 -46.85 -22.28
N LEU A 54 14.55 -45.90 -23.03
CA LEU A 54 14.28 -46.04 -24.47
C LEU A 54 15.57 -46.17 -25.30
N VAL A 55 16.68 -45.51 -24.90
CA VAL A 55 18.02 -45.72 -25.51
C VAL A 55 18.38 -47.19 -25.47
N PHE A 56 18.28 -47.81 -24.30
CA PHE A 56 18.65 -49.20 -24.13
C PHE A 56 17.79 -50.12 -25.01
N TYR A 57 16.48 -49.88 -25.06
CA TYR A 57 15.57 -50.66 -25.92
C TYR A 57 15.71 -50.36 -27.42
N SER A 58 16.28 -49.22 -27.80
CA SER A 58 16.50 -48.86 -29.21
C SER A 58 17.45 -49.81 -29.94
N PHE A 59 18.36 -50.46 -29.20
CA PHE A 59 19.27 -51.49 -29.73
C PHE A 59 18.55 -52.79 -30.09
N TYR A 60 17.39 -53.05 -29.47
CA TYR A 60 16.63 -54.29 -29.64
C TYR A 60 15.38 -54.10 -30.50
N TYR A 61 14.81 -52.88 -30.54
CA TYR A 61 13.53 -52.62 -31.18
C TYR A 61 13.52 -51.36 -32.04
N ARG A 62 13.10 -51.49 -33.31
CA ARG A 62 12.97 -50.36 -34.26
C ARG A 62 11.97 -49.29 -33.81
N TRP A 63 10.90 -49.67 -33.12
CA TRP A 63 9.90 -48.73 -32.62
C TRP A 63 10.48 -47.84 -31.50
N ALA A 64 11.20 -48.43 -30.54
CA ALA A 64 11.87 -47.70 -29.46
C ALA A 64 12.88 -46.67 -29.99
N LYS A 65 13.61 -47.01 -31.07
CA LYS A 65 14.52 -46.08 -31.76
C LYS A 65 13.80 -44.84 -32.27
N ARG A 66 12.63 -44.98 -32.91
CA ARG A 66 11.83 -43.85 -33.41
C ARG A 66 11.32 -42.96 -32.28
N PHE A 67 10.78 -43.57 -31.22
CA PHE A 67 10.29 -42.82 -30.05
C PHE A 67 11.40 -42.10 -29.30
N PHE A 68 12.60 -42.69 -29.23
CA PHE A 68 13.76 -42.05 -28.61
C PHE A 68 14.19 -40.78 -29.35
N PHE A 69 14.38 -40.84 -30.68
CA PHE A 69 14.80 -39.67 -31.45
C PHE A 69 13.73 -38.57 -31.48
N TYR A 70 12.45 -38.95 -31.60
CA TYR A 70 11.34 -38.00 -31.49
C TYR A 70 11.28 -37.37 -30.10
N GLY A 71 11.39 -38.19 -29.06
CA GLY A 71 11.36 -37.76 -27.67
C GLY A 71 12.50 -36.81 -27.32
N ILE A 72 13.72 -37.06 -27.81
CA ILE A 72 14.84 -36.10 -27.66
C ILE A 72 14.52 -34.81 -28.38
N GLY A 73 14.12 -34.85 -29.66
CA GLY A 73 13.86 -33.63 -30.43
C GLY A 73 12.82 -32.73 -29.77
N VAL A 74 11.70 -33.33 -29.33
CA VAL A 74 10.62 -32.61 -28.63
C VAL A 74 11.08 -32.13 -27.26
N PHE A 75 11.80 -32.94 -26.48
CA PHE A 75 12.23 -32.54 -25.15
C PHE A 75 13.32 -31.46 -25.18
N THR A 76 14.26 -31.53 -26.13
CA THR A 76 15.26 -30.48 -26.34
C THR A 76 14.59 -29.20 -26.82
N ALA A 77 13.64 -29.28 -27.77
CA ALA A 77 12.85 -28.13 -28.18
C ALA A 77 12.05 -27.56 -27.00
N PHE A 78 11.46 -28.39 -26.13
CA PHE A 78 10.77 -27.96 -24.91
C PHE A 78 11.72 -27.26 -23.93
N VAL A 79 12.91 -27.82 -23.67
CA VAL A 79 13.90 -27.19 -22.78
C VAL A 79 14.37 -25.85 -23.35
N LEU A 80 14.67 -25.77 -24.65
CA LEU A 80 15.02 -24.52 -25.32
C LEU A 80 13.84 -23.53 -25.28
N PHE A 81 12.63 -23.99 -25.56
CA PHE A 81 11.44 -23.16 -25.53
C PHE A 81 11.16 -22.59 -24.13
N VAL A 82 11.36 -23.38 -23.07
CA VAL A 82 11.30 -22.91 -21.68
C VAL A 82 12.42 -21.91 -21.37
N LEU A 83 13.62 -22.09 -21.93
CA LEU A 83 14.75 -21.17 -21.70
C LEU A 83 14.65 -19.86 -22.51
N TYR A 84 14.02 -19.89 -23.69
CA TYR A 84 14.03 -18.79 -24.66
C TYR A 84 12.65 -18.15 -24.90
N SER A 85 11.58 -18.61 -24.23
CA SER A 85 10.25 -18.00 -24.29
C SER A 85 9.92 -17.27 -22.98
N PRO A 86 10.12 -15.94 -22.91
CA PRO A 86 9.82 -15.15 -21.72
C PRO A 86 8.38 -15.32 -21.22
N ASN A 87 7.43 -15.35 -22.16
CA ASN A 87 6.00 -15.33 -21.86
C ASN A 87 5.51 -16.63 -21.20
N ILE A 88 6.07 -17.79 -21.55
CA ILE A 88 5.56 -19.07 -21.04
C ILE A 88 6.06 -19.34 -19.63
N CYS A 89 7.28 -18.93 -19.31
CA CYS A 89 7.76 -19.08 -17.95
C CYS A 89 7.11 -18.08 -17.01
N GLN A 90 6.78 -16.86 -17.47
CA GLN A 90 5.88 -15.95 -16.76
C GLN A 90 4.54 -16.64 -16.50
N GLU A 91 3.90 -17.19 -17.52
CA GLU A 91 2.60 -17.88 -17.40
C GLU A 91 2.69 -19.09 -16.45
N VAL A 92 3.70 -19.94 -16.60
CA VAL A 92 3.95 -21.09 -15.72
C VAL A 92 4.21 -20.65 -14.28
N PHE A 93 4.91 -19.53 -14.07
CA PHE A 93 5.16 -19.01 -12.73
C PHE A 93 3.88 -18.44 -12.11
N LEU A 94 3.07 -17.71 -12.87
CA LEU A 94 1.75 -17.24 -12.44
C LEU A 94 0.88 -18.42 -12.02
N GLN A 95 0.80 -19.45 -12.87
CA GLN A 95 0.08 -20.69 -12.56
C GLN A 95 0.63 -21.34 -11.28
N TYR A 96 1.96 -21.49 -11.16
CA TYR A 96 2.58 -22.08 -9.98
C TYR A 96 2.32 -21.27 -8.70
N SER A 97 2.35 -19.94 -8.79
CA SER A 97 2.03 -19.07 -7.66
C SER A 97 0.59 -19.23 -7.20
N ARG A 98 -0.34 -19.55 -8.11
CA ARG A 98 -1.78 -19.71 -7.82
C ARG A 98 -2.12 -21.10 -7.28
N ILE A 99 -1.35 -22.13 -7.64
CA ILE A 99 -1.59 -23.52 -7.21
C ILE A 99 -1.66 -23.62 -5.68
N GLY A 100 -2.78 -24.14 -5.17
CA GLY A 100 -3.06 -24.31 -3.74
C GLY A 100 -3.47 -23.02 -3.02
N LYS A 101 -3.07 -21.85 -3.52
CA LYS A 101 -3.37 -20.55 -2.91
C LYS A 101 -4.73 -19.99 -3.31
N GLN A 102 -5.20 -20.26 -4.53
CA GLN A 102 -6.52 -19.78 -4.97
C GLN A 102 -7.65 -20.37 -4.12
N GLU A 103 -7.61 -21.67 -3.81
CA GLU A 103 -8.63 -22.31 -2.98
C GLU A 103 -8.65 -21.72 -1.56
N GLN A 104 -7.48 -21.42 -1.00
CA GLN A 104 -7.37 -20.70 0.26
C GLN A 104 -7.94 -19.28 0.14
N ALA A 105 -7.59 -18.54 -0.92
CA ALA A 105 -8.03 -17.17 -1.17
C ALA A 105 -9.55 -17.02 -1.35
N HIS A 106 -10.29 -18.09 -1.68
CA HIS A 106 -11.76 -18.05 -1.72
C HIS A 106 -12.38 -17.88 -0.33
N ARG A 107 -11.64 -18.21 0.73
CA ARG A 107 -12.06 -17.99 2.13
C ARG A 107 -11.79 -16.58 2.62
N PHE A 108 -10.97 -15.81 1.88
CA PHE A 108 -10.59 -14.45 2.23
C PHE A 108 -11.52 -13.46 1.52
N LEU A 109 -12.07 -12.52 2.29
CA LEU A 109 -12.93 -11.47 1.77
C LEU A 109 -12.09 -10.41 1.06
N SER A 110 -12.51 -9.95 -0.12
CA SER A 110 -11.80 -8.90 -0.84
C SER A 110 -12.14 -7.54 -0.25
N LEU A 111 -11.12 -6.74 0.08
CA LEU A 111 -11.33 -5.37 0.57
C LEU A 111 -11.82 -4.40 -0.51
N ALA A 112 -11.55 -4.68 -1.79
CA ALA A 112 -12.12 -3.94 -2.91
C ALA A 112 -13.65 -4.08 -3.00
N ASP A 113 -14.23 -5.14 -2.44
CA ASP A 113 -15.68 -5.32 -2.37
C ASP A 113 -16.23 -4.74 -1.06
N THR A 114 -16.21 -3.40 -0.98
CA THR A 114 -16.65 -2.64 0.20
C THR A 114 -18.09 -2.97 0.60
N THR A 115 -18.95 -3.35 -0.36
CA THR A 115 -20.34 -3.76 -0.10
C THR A 115 -20.42 -5.03 0.73
N ARG A 116 -19.60 -6.04 0.43
CA ARG A 116 -19.56 -7.28 1.23
C ARG A 116 -18.86 -7.08 2.56
N VAL A 117 -17.84 -6.22 2.61
CA VAL A 117 -17.16 -5.86 3.86
C VAL A 117 -18.15 -5.19 4.81
N THR A 118 -18.90 -4.20 4.35
CA THR A 118 -19.89 -3.46 5.17
C THR A 118 -21.19 -4.23 5.42
N ALA A 119 -21.52 -5.25 4.62
CA ALA A 119 -22.60 -6.18 4.95
C ALA A 119 -22.35 -6.92 6.28
N ASN A 120 -21.09 -7.04 6.69
CA ASN A 120 -20.75 -7.37 8.06
C ASN A 120 -20.93 -6.13 8.94
N THR A 121 -21.95 -6.13 9.80
CA THR A 121 -22.30 -4.99 10.67
C THR A 121 -21.19 -4.54 11.63
N ARG A 122 -20.10 -5.30 11.73
CA ARG A 122 -18.90 -4.90 12.48
C ARG A 122 -18.02 -3.90 11.73
N PHE A 123 -18.10 -3.83 10.41
CA PHE A 123 -17.32 -2.90 9.59
C PHE A 123 -18.23 -1.78 9.13
N SER A 124 -17.88 -0.56 9.48
CA SER A 124 -18.51 0.65 8.96
C SER A 124 -17.48 1.37 8.10
N LEU A 125 -17.81 1.59 6.83
CA LEU A 125 -16.97 2.37 5.94
C LEU A 125 -17.08 3.84 6.35
N LEU A 126 -15.95 4.45 6.75
CA LEU A 126 -15.93 5.87 7.11
C LEU A 126 -15.93 6.76 5.88
N SER A 127 -15.65 6.24 4.68
CA SER A 127 -15.74 6.98 3.41
C SER A 127 -16.83 6.40 2.49
N PRO A 128 -18.10 6.79 2.63
CA PRO A 128 -19.20 6.13 1.93
C PRO A 128 -19.92 7.00 0.89
N LYS A 129 -19.53 8.27 0.70
CA LYS A 129 -20.23 9.18 -0.21
C LYS A 129 -19.47 9.29 -1.54
N GLU A 130 -20.16 8.95 -2.62
CA GLU A 130 -19.66 9.11 -3.99
C GLU A 130 -19.20 10.57 -4.18
N GLY A 131 -17.95 10.75 -4.61
CA GLY A 131 -17.34 12.06 -4.78
C GLY A 131 -16.63 12.64 -3.55
N TYR A 132 -16.53 11.95 -2.40
CA TYR A 132 -15.77 12.44 -1.25
C TYR A 132 -14.61 11.53 -0.84
N GLN A 133 -13.59 12.13 -0.22
CA GLN A 133 -12.46 11.45 0.42
C GLN A 133 -12.20 12.05 1.81
N ILE A 134 -11.56 11.27 2.68
CA ILE A 134 -11.13 11.77 4.00
C ILE A 134 -9.89 12.63 3.78
N LYS A 135 -9.98 13.92 4.13
CA LYS A 135 -8.85 14.84 4.13
C LYS A 135 -7.98 14.65 5.37
N GLN A 136 -8.62 14.52 6.52
CA GLN A 136 -7.96 14.42 7.82
C GLN A 136 -8.88 13.72 8.82
N CYS A 137 -8.30 12.99 9.78
CA CYS A 137 -9.01 12.62 10.99
C CYS A 137 -8.11 12.72 12.24
N LEU A 138 -8.75 12.82 13.40
CA LEU A 138 -8.09 12.89 14.70
C LEU A 138 -9.05 12.47 15.82
N LEU A 139 -8.52 12.25 17.02
CA LEU A 139 -9.32 12.23 18.24
C LEU A 139 -9.29 13.62 18.89
N ASN A 140 -10.45 14.12 19.30
CA ASN A 140 -10.49 15.35 20.10
C ASN A 140 -10.20 15.05 21.58
N GLU A 141 -10.13 16.08 22.43
CA GLU A 141 -9.90 15.92 23.88
C GLU A 141 -10.98 15.09 24.60
N ASN A 142 -12.17 14.95 24.01
CA ASN A 142 -13.25 14.10 24.53
C ASN A 142 -13.11 12.63 24.07
N HIS A 143 -12.03 12.28 23.36
CA HIS A 143 -11.79 10.98 22.72
C HIS A 143 -12.85 10.64 21.67
N GLU A 144 -13.44 11.65 21.03
CA GLU A 144 -14.36 11.49 19.91
C GLU A 144 -13.58 11.56 18.60
N LEU A 145 -13.94 10.70 17.64
CA LEU A 145 -13.32 10.71 16.31
C LEU A 145 -13.91 11.83 15.47
N VAL A 146 -13.06 12.75 15.04
CA VAL A 146 -13.40 13.83 14.11
C VAL A 146 -12.85 13.49 12.74
N VAL A 147 -13.70 13.53 11.72
CA VAL A 147 -13.32 13.23 10.34
C VAL A 147 -13.72 14.40 9.44
N LEU A 148 -12.74 14.95 8.74
CA LEU A 148 -12.92 15.99 7.72
C LEU A 148 -12.95 15.35 6.34
N TYR A 149 -14.03 15.60 5.60
CA TYR A 149 -14.25 15.12 4.25
C TYR A 149 -14.14 16.26 3.24
N THR A 150 -13.49 15.98 2.12
CA THR A 150 -13.36 16.88 0.98
C THR A 150 -13.74 16.15 -0.31
N GLU A 151 -13.97 16.89 -1.40
CA GLU A 151 -14.26 16.29 -2.70
C GLU A 151 -13.08 15.43 -3.20
N LYS A 152 -13.42 14.29 -3.82
CA LYS A 152 -12.45 13.37 -4.41
C LYS A 152 -12.04 13.93 -5.77
N HIS A 153 -10.89 14.58 -5.84
CA HIS A 153 -10.29 14.92 -7.12
C HIS A 153 -9.83 13.66 -7.84
N TYR A 154 -10.35 13.43 -9.06
CA TYR A 154 -9.68 12.55 -10.00
C TYR A 154 -8.41 13.25 -10.44
N VAL A 155 -7.32 13.04 -9.72
CA VAL A 155 -6.00 13.45 -10.19
C VAL A 155 -5.62 12.53 -11.35
N GLU A 156 -6.09 12.83 -12.56
CA GLU A 156 -5.32 12.49 -13.74
C GLU A 156 -4.01 13.28 -13.62
N ASN A 157 -2.97 12.57 -13.17
CA ASN A 157 -1.54 12.92 -13.25
C ASN A 157 -1.25 14.37 -13.73
N PRO A 158 -0.90 15.32 -12.82
CA PRO A 158 -0.70 16.73 -13.15
C PRO A 158 0.54 16.99 -14.04
N PHE A 159 1.35 15.97 -14.37
CA PHE A 159 2.55 16.13 -15.18
C PHE A 159 2.30 16.29 -16.69
N TYR A 160 1.05 16.31 -17.15
CA TYR A 160 0.71 16.79 -18.49
C TYR A 160 -0.57 17.62 -18.45
N ILE A 161 -0.44 18.94 -18.32
CA ILE A 161 -1.07 19.92 -19.23
C ILE A 161 -0.38 21.28 -19.04
N SER A 162 0.20 21.73 -20.14
CA SER A 162 0.56 23.11 -20.44
C SER A 162 -0.43 24.14 -19.87
N GLY A 163 -0.01 24.92 -18.87
CA GLY A 163 -0.30 26.35 -18.74
C GLY A 163 -1.77 26.81 -18.72
N LYS A 164 -2.72 25.93 -18.42
CA LYS A 164 -4.12 26.29 -18.16
C LYS A 164 -4.66 25.38 -17.07
N LEU A 165 -5.12 25.99 -15.98
CA LEU A 165 -6.10 25.39 -15.08
C LEU A 165 -7.29 24.96 -15.94
N VAL A 166 -7.43 23.66 -16.19
CA VAL A 166 -8.62 23.09 -16.82
C VAL A 166 -9.44 22.48 -15.69
N GLY A 167 -10.54 23.12 -15.38
CA GLY A 167 -11.44 22.78 -14.29
C GLY A 167 -12.27 24.00 -13.88
N GLU A 168 -13.06 24.52 -14.83
CA GLU A 168 -14.07 25.57 -14.58
C GLU A 168 -15.41 24.97 -14.10
N ASP A 169 -15.42 23.70 -13.65
CA ASP A 169 -16.62 23.16 -13.02
C ASP A 169 -16.57 23.53 -11.53
N PRO A 170 -17.54 24.33 -11.03
CA PRO A 170 -17.66 24.61 -9.60
C PRO A 170 -17.86 23.27 -8.90
N PHE A 171 -16.93 22.93 -8.02
CA PHE A 171 -17.05 21.90 -6.99
C PHE A 171 -18.51 21.82 -6.52
N GLU A 172 -19.22 20.74 -6.88
CA GLU A 172 -20.67 20.69 -6.71
C GLU A 172 -21.08 20.49 -5.24
N THR A 173 -20.12 20.12 -4.36
CA THR A 173 -20.45 19.77 -2.98
C THR A 173 -19.43 20.30 -1.95
N PRO A 174 -19.86 21.02 -0.90
CA PRO A 174 -18.96 21.59 0.10
C PRO A 174 -18.28 20.49 0.94
N PRO A 175 -17.05 20.74 1.44
CA PRO A 175 -16.44 19.93 2.48
C PRO A 175 -17.36 19.79 3.70
N TYR A 176 -17.22 18.70 4.45
CA TYR A 176 -18.00 18.52 5.66
C TYR A 176 -17.20 17.76 6.72
N MET A 177 -17.55 17.99 7.97
CA MET A 177 -16.96 17.34 9.13
C MET A 177 -18.00 16.45 9.80
N VAL A 178 -17.57 15.27 10.27
CA VAL A 178 -18.42 14.36 11.07
C VAL A 178 -17.70 14.03 12.37
N VAL A 179 -18.44 14.06 13.46
CA VAL A 179 -17.94 13.66 14.79
C VAL A 179 -18.63 12.38 15.22
N TYR A 180 -17.84 11.37 15.58
CA TYR A 180 -18.29 10.09 16.10
C TYR A 180 -17.96 9.98 17.59
N ASP A 181 -18.92 9.54 18.39
CA ASP A 181 -18.71 9.26 19.81
C ASP A 181 -17.77 8.05 20.03
N THR A 182 -17.40 7.80 21.28
CA THR A 182 -16.51 6.69 21.69
C THR A 182 -17.07 5.29 21.40
N ILE A 183 -18.36 5.19 21.02
CA ILE A 183 -19.01 3.95 20.57
C ILE A 183 -19.23 3.87 19.05
N GLY A 184 -18.70 4.86 18.32
CA GLY A 184 -18.73 4.93 16.87
C GLY A 184 -20.11 5.23 16.32
N LYS A 185 -20.91 6.04 17.01
CA LYS A 185 -22.15 6.63 16.50
C LYS A 185 -21.90 8.09 16.13
N VAL A 186 -22.53 8.53 15.04
CA VAL A 186 -22.47 9.94 14.63
C VAL A 186 -23.16 10.80 15.70
N LYS A 187 -22.42 11.75 16.25
CA LYS A 187 -22.91 12.76 17.19
C LYS A 187 -23.52 13.94 16.43
N TYR A 188 -22.78 14.46 15.45
CA TYR A 188 -23.26 15.47 14.50
C TYR A 188 -22.39 15.52 13.24
N SER A 189 -22.87 16.22 12.23
CA SER A 189 -22.15 16.53 10.98
C SER A 189 -22.39 17.98 10.59
N VAL A 190 -21.36 18.66 10.09
CA VAL A 190 -21.41 20.08 9.69
C VAL A 190 -20.89 20.22 8.27
N PHE A 191 -21.68 20.84 7.38
CA PHE A 191 -21.22 21.26 6.06
C PHE A 191 -20.51 22.61 6.17
N LEU A 192 -19.34 22.69 5.52
CA LEU A 192 -18.45 23.84 5.53
C LEU A 192 -18.65 24.57 4.22
N ALA A 193 -19.72 25.36 4.14
CA ALA A 193 -20.07 26.11 2.95
C ALA A 193 -19.38 27.48 2.93
N HIS A 194 -18.83 27.86 1.78
CA HIS A 194 -18.44 29.24 1.50
C HIS A 194 -19.58 30.02 0.83
N PRO A 195 -19.60 31.35 0.97
CA PRO A 195 -20.39 32.21 0.09
C PRO A 195 -20.01 31.98 -1.38
N GLU A 196 -20.99 32.01 -2.27
CA GLU A 196 -20.91 31.63 -3.70
C GLU A 196 -19.85 32.37 -4.56
N GLU A 197 -19.08 33.32 -4.00
CA GLU A 197 -18.18 34.22 -4.74
C GLU A 197 -16.67 33.95 -4.51
N GLU A 198 -16.28 33.05 -3.59
CA GLU A 198 -14.87 32.74 -3.29
C GLU A 198 -14.52 31.27 -3.56
N ALA A 199 -13.25 31.01 -3.89
CA ALA A 199 -12.72 29.66 -4.03
C ALA A 199 -12.95 28.89 -2.72
N ILE A 200 -13.36 27.62 -2.81
CA ILE A 200 -13.68 26.79 -1.65
C ILE A 200 -12.52 26.76 -0.66
N GLY A 201 -12.87 26.95 0.60
CA GLY A 201 -11.95 26.99 1.72
C GLY A 201 -11.09 25.76 1.85
N GLU A 202 -9.81 26.01 2.09
CA GLU A 202 -8.90 24.98 2.56
C GLU A 202 -9.08 24.80 4.07
N PHE A 203 -9.81 23.75 4.47
CA PHE A 203 -10.03 23.46 5.90
C PHE A 203 -8.95 22.56 6.50
N LEU A 204 -8.63 22.78 7.78
CA LEU A 204 -7.69 21.98 8.57
C LEU A 204 -8.29 21.69 9.96
N LEU A 205 -8.13 20.46 10.48
CA LEU A 205 -8.41 20.12 11.87
C LEU A 205 -7.13 20.22 12.70
N LYS A 206 -7.22 20.85 13.87
CA LYS A 206 -6.13 20.88 14.86
C LYS A 206 -6.70 20.96 16.28
N GLY A 207 -6.35 20.00 17.13
CA GLY A 207 -6.86 19.89 18.50
C GLY A 207 -8.39 19.78 18.55
N ASN A 208 -9.04 20.83 19.06
CA ASN A 208 -10.51 20.97 19.12
C ASN A 208 -11.09 21.92 18.06
N TYR A 209 -10.26 22.39 17.12
CA TYR A 209 -10.60 23.44 16.19
C TYR A 209 -10.60 22.95 14.75
N ILE A 210 -11.56 23.47 14.00
CA ILE A 210 -11.49 23.48 12.55
C ILE A 210 -11.11 24.88 12.11
N ILE A 211 -10.19 24.93 11.18
CA ILE A 211 -9.53 26.13 10.72
C ILE A 211 -9.85 26.30 9.24
N ASP A 212 -10.38 27.46 8.88
CA ASP A 212 -10.54 27.91 7.50
C ASP A 212 -9.31 28.72 7.12
N LEU A 213 -8.45 28.12 6.29
CA LEU A 213 -7.20 28.76 5.88
C LEU A 213 -7.43 29.84 4.82
N SER A 214 -8.61 29.89 4.19
CA SER A 214 -8.93 30.85 3.13
C SER A 214 -9.46 32.16 3.69
N THR A 215 -10.26 32.11 4.76
CA THR A 215 -10.81 33.30 5.43
C THR A 215 -10.04 33.72 6.67
N TYR A 216 -9.04 32.94 7.10
CA TYR A 216 -8.33 33.10 8.37
C TYR A 216 -9.29 33.10 9.56
N GLU A 217 -10.22 32.13 9.54
CA GLU A 217 -11.18 31.92 10.61
C GLU A 217 -11.02 30.53 11.23
N TYR A 218 -11.54 30.35 12.43
CA TYR A 218 -11.56 29.07 13.11
C TYR A 218 -12.82 28.90 13.95
N ALA A 219 -13.26 27.67 14.12
CA ALA A 219 -14.35 27.32 15.02
C ALA A 219 -13.92 26.19 15.94
N ASN A 220 -14.22 26.32 17.22
CA ASN A 220 -14.13 25.19 18.13
C ASN A 220 -15.36 24.30 17.92
N TYR A 221 -15.13 23.08 17.44
CA TYR A 221 -16.23 22.17 17.13
C TYR A 221 -16.72 21.37 18.34
N THR A 222 -16.08 21.41 19.50
CA THR A 222 -16.51 20.62 20.68
C THR A 222 -17.64 21.28 21.47
N TYR A 223 -17.89 22.57 21.26
CA TYR A 223 -19.01 23.29 21.88
C TYR A 223 -20.33 22.99 21.18
N ASP A 224 -21.19 22.21 21.86
CA ASP A 224 -22.54 21.87 21.41
C ASP A 224 -23.38 23.14 21.21
N GLY A 225 -23.69 23.49 19.95
CA GLY A 225 -24.75 24.45 19.61
C GLY A 225 -24.34 25.80 19.00
N SER A 226 -23.05 26.10 18.83
CA SER A 226 -22.63 27.28 18.08
C SER A 226 -21.33 27.04 17.31
N PHE A 227 -21.46 26.45 16.12
CA PHE A 227 -20.39 26.44 15.12
C PHE A 227 -20.28 27.85 14.52
N ILE A 228 -19.62 28.74 15.25
CA ILE A 228 -19.40 30.13 14.86
C ILE A 228 -17.93 30.28 14.55
N MET A 229 -17.64 30.57 13.28
CA MET A 229 -16.30 30.95 12.85
C MET A 229 -15.91 32.26 13.53
N GLN A 230 -14.70 32.27 14.10
CA GLN A 230 -14.07 33.42 14.73
C GLN A 230 -12.81 33.78 13.95
N PRO A 231 -12.51 35.07 13.78
CA PRO A 231 -11.29 35.48 13.09
C PRO A 231 -10.05 35.08 13.91
N MET A 232 -9.01 34.62 13.22
CA MET A 232 -7.68 34.46 13.80
C MET A 232 -7.09 35.81 14.21
N GLU A 233 -6.28 35.82 15.28
CA GLU A 233 -5.57 37.02 15.70
C GLU A 233 -4.34 37.27 14.80
N TYR A 234 -4.27 38.42 14.12
CA TYR A 234 -3.08 38.83 13.37
C TYR A 234 -2.02 39.44 14.29
N LEU A 235 -0.82 38.87 14.29
CA LEU A 235 0.30 39.30 15.13
C LEU A 235 1.30 40.12 14.30
N ALA A 236 1.04 41.43 14.20
CA ALA A 236 1.93 42.34 13.48
C ALA A 236 3.31 42.44 14.15
N GLY A 237 4.38 42.08 13.42
CA GLY A 237 5.76 42.16 13.92
C GLY A 237 6.09 41.12 15.01
N TYR A 238 5.37 39.99 15.02
CA TYR A 238 5.61 38.88 15.92
C TYR A 238 7.06 38.38 15.83
N ASP A 239 7.72 38.32 16.99
CA ASP A 239 9.02 37.65 17.15
C ASP A 239 8.78 36.27 17.76
N PRO A 240 9.02 35.16 17.02
CA PRO A 240 8.86 33.80 17.53
C PRO A 240 9.68 33.51 18.80
N ALA A 241 10.71 34.32 19.10
CA ALA A 241 11.49 34.21 20.33
C ALA A 241 10.80 34.78 21.58
N HIS A 242 9.76 35.61 21.41
CA HIS A 242 9.01 36.25 22.50
C HIS A 242 7.56 35.77 22.51
N ARG A 243 7.30 34.70 23.27
CA ARG A 243 5.97 34.07 23.36
C ARG A 243 5.03 34.87 24.27
N GLU A 244 4.34 35.86 23.73
CA GLU A 244 3.11 36.40 24.32
C GLU A 244 1.95 36.23 23.35
N THR A 245 0.97 35.40 23.70
CA THR A 245 -0.18 35.11 22.84
C THR A 245 -1.45 34.93 23.66
N ARG A 246 -2.57 35.48 23.19
CA ARG A 246 -3.86 35.54 23.92
C ARG A 246 -5.02 34.81 23.22
N ALA A 247 -4.98 34.64 21.89
CA ALA A 247 -5.94 33.81 21.15
C ALA A 247 -5.42 32.36 20.95
N PRO A 248 -6.30 31.35 20.87
CA PRO A 248 -5.91 29.95 20.64
C PRO A 248 -5.33 29.71 19.24
N ILE A 249 -5.76 30.51 18.25
CA ILE A 249 -5.23 30.47 16.88
C ILE A 249 -4.93 31.90 16.43
N SER A 250 -3.72 32.10 15.92
CA SER A 250 -3.20 33.38 15.44
C SER A 250 -2.39 33.19 14.17
N TYR A 251 -2.04 34.25 13.46
CA TYR A 251 -1.14 34.19 12.32
C TYR A 251 -0.26 35.44 12.24
N TYR A 252 0.88 35.30 11.57
CA TYR A 252 1.74 36.43 11.24
C TYR A 252 2.32 36.29 9.84
N GLU A 253 2.74 37.42 9.29
CA GLU A 253 3.39 37.49 7.99
C GLU A 253 4.90 37.62 8.18
N THR A 254 5.66 36.88 7.37
CA THR A 254 7.12 36.90 7.36
C THR A 254 7.66 36.76 5.94
N PHE A 255 8.99 36.81 5.80
CA PHE A 255 9.67 36.49 4.54
C PHE A 255 10.56 35.26 4.75
N LEU A 256 10.33 34.20 3.97
CA LEU A 256 11.20 33.02 3.96
C LEU A 256 12.32 33.22 2.95
N SER A 257 13.57 33.02 3.37
CA SER A 257 14.72 33.03 2.47
C SER A 257 15.13 31.60 2.13
N ASP A 258 15.05 31.21 0.86
CA ASP A 258 15.74 30.00 0.41
C ASP A 258 17.25 30.25 0.43
N GLU A 259 18.02 29.27 0.91
CA GLU A 259 19.48 29.31 0.89
C GLU A 259 19.99 29.46 -0.56
N GLY A 260 20.17 30.71 -1.03
CA GLY A 260 20.73 31.00 -2.34
C GLY A 260 20.18 32.22 -3.07
N GLU A 261 19.00 32.73 -2.71
CA GLU A 261 18.40 33.89 -3.39
C GLU A 261 18.40 35.15 -2.51
N CYS A 262 18.91 36.26 -3.06
CA CYS A 262 18.80 37.58 -2.43
C CYS A 262 17.36 38.12 -2.61
N GLY A 263 16.51 37.86 -1.62
CA GLY A 263 15.14 38.39 -1.53
C GLY A 263 14.19 37.28 -1.12
N GLY A 264 13.72 37.30 0.14
CA GLY A 264 12.77 36.30 0.62
C GLY A 264 11.38 36.48 0.03
N TYR A 265 10.59 35.41 0.03
CA TYR A 265 9.20 35.41 -0.42
C TYR A 265 8.25 35.65 0.75
N PRO A 266 7.17 36.45 0.58
CA PRO A 266 6.18 36.66 1.63
C PRO A 266 5.49 35.34 1.96
N ALA A 267 5.42 35.01 3.25
CA ALA A 267 4.83 33.80 3.78
C ALA A 267 3.91 34.14 4.95
N ILE A 268 2.77 33.46 5.03
CA ILE A 268 1.88 33.51 6.19
C ILE A 268 2.13 32.25 7.01
N ILE A 269 2.30 32.43 8.32
CA ILE A 269 2.47 31.33 9.26
C ILE A 269 1.35 31.42 10.29
N GLY A 270 0.52 30.39 10.33
CA GLY A 270 -0.47 30.16 11.36
C GLY A 270 0.16 29.55 12.59
N ILE A 271 -0.35 29.92 13.76
CA ILE A 271 0.07 29.45 15.08
C ILE A 271 -1.16 28.92 15.80
N PHE A 272 -1.09 27.67 16.24
CA PHE A 272 -2.04 27.04 17.12
C PHE A 272 -1.39 26.81 18.49
N ILE A 273 -2.11 27.12 19.57
CA ILE A 273 -1.58 26.98 20.93
C ILE A 273 -2.40 25.94 21.69
N GLU A 274 -1.70 24.94 22.21
CA GLU A 274 -2.24 23.88 23.03
C GLU A 274 -1.20 23.52 24.10
N ASP A 275 -1.65 23.39 25.36
CA ASP A 275 -0.79 23.10 26.51
C ASP A 275 0.48 23.96 26.65
N ASP A 276 0.35 25.28 26.44
CA ASP A 276 1.44 26.26 26.45
C ASP A 276 2.53 26.00 25.38
N GLN A 277 2.27 25.13 24.40
CA GLN A 277 3.10 24.88 23.24
C GLN A 277 2.50 25.50 21.98
N ALA A 278 3.38 26.02 21.12
CA ALA A 278 3.00 26.63 19.85
C ALA A 278 3.31 25.68 18.70
N TYR A 279 2.28 25.36 17.93
CA TYR A 279 2.33 24.56 16.71
C TYR A 279 2.14 25.47 15.51
N TYR A 280 2.91 25.24 14.46
CA TYR A 280 2.91 26.10 13.27
C TYR A 280 2.27 25.37 12.08
N PHE A 281 1.49 26.11 11.28
CA PHE A 281 0.91 25.63 10.04
C PHE A 281 0.99 26.73 8.97
N PHE A 282 0.84 26.36 7.70
CA PHE A 282 1.01 27.29 6.58
C PHE A 282 -0.32 27.48 5.84
N PRO A 283 -1.01 28.62 6.02
CA PRO A 283 -2.17 28.98 5.20
C PRO A 283 -1.76 29.25 3.74
N PRO A 284 -2.67 29.02 2.77
CA PRO A 284 -2.42 29.39 1.39
C PRO A 284 -2.27 30.92 1.25
N THR A 285 -1.33 31.36 0.42
CA THR A 285 -1.16 32.79 0.09
C THR A 285 -1.82 33.11 -1.25
N SER A 286 -2.46 34.29 -1.33
CA SER A 286 -3.24 34.74 -2.50
C SER A 286 -2.40 35.08 -3.73
N GLU A 287 -1.07 35.15 -3.61
CA GLU A 287 -0.16 35.51 -4.69
C GLU A 287 0.86 34.40 -4.97
N LYS A 288 0.52 33.52 -5.93
CA LYS A 288 1.43 32.98 -6.96
C LYS A 288 2.82 32.43 -6.61
N ASN A 289 3.10 32.07 -5.35
CA ASN A 289 4.27 31.27 -4.99
C ASN A 289 3.84 29.92 -4.43
N THR A 290 3.17 29.17 -5.30
CA THR A 290 2.84 27.75 -5.22
C THR A 290 4.08 26.83 -5.24
N GLN A 291 5.28 27.34 -4.93
CA GLN A 291 6.51 26.54 -4.95
C GLN A 291 6.83 25.90 -3.60
N TYR A 292 6.29 26.36 -2.48
CA TYR A 292 6.41 25.65 -1.19
C TYR A 292 5.29 24.63 -0.95
N ARG A 293 4.38 24.44 -1.92
CA ARG A 293 3.67 23.16 -2.13
C ARG A 293 4.63 22.10 -2.72
N ASP A 294 5.92 22.18 -2.41
CA ASP A 294 6.98 21.35 -3.01
C ASP A 294 6.88 19.95 -2.45
N ASP A 295 6.20 19.05 -3.16
CA ASP A 295 6.22 17.58 -3.03
C ASP A 295 6.00 16.97 -1.62
N GLN A 296 5.87 17.74 -0.54
CA GLN A 296 5.62 17.32 0.84
C GLN A 296 4.16 17.56 1.25
N ASP A 297 3.51 18.57 0.66
CA ASP A 297 2.09 18.86 0.91
C ASP A 297 1.16 18.05 0.00
N GLU A 298 1.56 17.72 -1.24
CA GLU A 298 0.81 16.74 -2.06
C GLU A 298 1.15 15.30 -1.66
N ASN A 299 2.32 15.08 -1.04
CA ASN A 299 2.58 13.91 -0.19
C ASN A 299 2.16 14.18 1.26
N MET A 300 1.05 14.91 1.51
CA MET A 300 0.39 14.97 2.82
C MET A 300 0.15 13.54 3.28
N LEU A 301 1.09 13.08 4.12
CA LEU A 301 1.27 11.68 4.44
C LEU A 301 0.00 11.15 5.10
N ILE A 302 -0.24 9.86 4.89
CA ILE A 302 -1.18 9.02 5.63
C ILE A 302 -1.12 9.25 7.16
N SER A 303 -0.01 9.78 7.70
CA SER A 303 0.13 10.25 9.09
C SER A 303 -0.96 11.27 9.49
N ASN A 304 -1.50 12.03 8.54
CA ASN A 304 -2.60 12.99 8.73
C ASN A 304 -3.98 12.33 8.96
N LEU A 305 -4.12 11.01 8.77
CA LEU A 305 -5.32 10.30 9.22
C LEU A 305 -5.44 10.33 10.76
N PHE A 306 -4.36 10.56 11.49
CA PHE A 306 -4.41 10.79 12.92
C PHE A 306 -3.36 11.82 13.30
N SER A 307 -3.69 13.11 13.16
CA SER A 307 -2.74 14.22 13.37
C SER A 307 -2.02 14.20 14.73
N ILE A 308 -2.59 13.55 15.75
CA ILE A 308 -1.98 13.36 17.08
C ILE A 308 -0.72 12.49 17.00
N LEU A 309 -0.61 11.59 16.03
CA LEU A 309 0.47 10.60 15.96
C LEU A 309 1.70 11.09 15.18
N GLU A 310 1.61 12.22 14.47
CA GLU A 310 2.75 12.85 13.81
C GLU A 310 3.84 13.25 14.79
N GLU A 311 3.46 13.63 16.01
CA GLU A 311 4.39 14.04 17.07
C GLU A 311 5.11 12.85 17.73
N GLU A 312 4.58 11.63 17.60
CA GLU A 312 5.14 10.41 18.20
C GLU A 312 5.79 9.44 17.20
N GLU A 313 5.80 9.76 15.89
CA GLU A 313 6.39 8.88 14.86
C GLU A 313 7.90 8.69 15.02
N GLU A 314 8.62 9.59 15.69
CA GLU A 314 10.03 9.35 16.00
C GLU A 314 10.24 8.28 17.10
N LYS A 315 9.20 7.96 17.88
CA LYS A 315 9.28 7.02 19.01
C LYS A 315 8.98 5.57 18.64
N GLY A 316 8.41 5.32 17.46
CA GLY A 316 8.00 3.97 17.09
C GLY A 316 9.14 3.02 16.73
N ALA A 317 8.82 1.73 16.66
CA ALA A 317 9.80 0.66 16.47
C ALA A 317 9.36 -0.37 15.42
N TYR A 318 10.33 -0.88 14.65
CA TYR A 318 10.13 -1.97 13.70
C TYR A 318 10.25 -3.34 14.38
N SER A 319 9.30 -4.23 14.14
CA SER A 319 9.32 -5.61 14.63
C SER A 319 8.81 -6.61 13.58
N PHE A 320 9.39 -7.81 13.60
CA PHE A 320 8.89 -8.95 12.82
C PHE A 320 7.81 -9.75 13.56
N GLU A 321 7.64 -9.51 14.86
CA GLU A 321 6.55 -10.07 15.64
C GLU A 321 5.29 -9.23 15.40
N ARG A 322 4.34 -9.84 14.68
CA ARG A 322 3.12 -9.17 14.24
C ARG A 322 1.97 -9.40 15.20
N ARG A 323 1.20 -8.36 15.52
CA ARG A 323 0.11 -8.42 16.49
C ARG A 323 -1.24 -8.57 15.80
N ASN A 324 -1.66 -7.56 15.03
CA ASN A 324 -3.02 -7.48 14.51
C ASN A 324 -3.12 -7.62 13.00
N ILE A 325 -2.19 -7.04 12.24
CA ILE A 325 -2.10 -7.19 10.80
C ILE A 325 -1.13 -8.32 10.49
N LEU A 326 -1.65 -9.48 10.10
CA LEU A 326 -0.90 -10.71 9.94
C LEU A 326 -0.89 -11.17 8.48
N PRO A 327 0.11 -10.77 7.68
CA PRO A 327 0.32 -11.32 6.34
C PRO A 327 0.53 -12.82 6.42
N GLN A 328 -0.33 -13.58 5.73
CA GLN A 328 -0.30 -15.04 5.72
C GLN A 328 0.46 -15.56 4.50
N ASP A 329 0.05 -15.09 3.32
CA ASP A 329 0.66 -15.49 2.06
C ASP A 329 0.33 -14.47 0.96
N PHE A 330 0.83 -14.68 -0.24
CA PHE A 330 0.42 -13.94 -1.43
C PHE A 330 0.52 -14.82 -2.68
N TYR A 331 -0.18 -14.43 -3.74
CA TYR A 331 0.05 -14.99 -5.07
C TYR A 331 0.10 -13.89 -6.13
N TYR A 332 0.80 -14.17 -7.23
CA TYR A 332 0.88 -13.25 -8.36
C TYR A 332 -0.37 -13.37 -9.23
N GLU A 333 -1.03 -12.24 -9.44
CA GLU A 333 -2.11 -12.08 -10.42
C GLU A 333 -1.48 -11.77 -11.78
N TYR A 334 -0.50 -10.87 -11.79
CA TYR A 334 0.28 -10.49 -12.96
C TYR A 334 1.73 -10.22 -12.59
N LEU A 335 2.65 -10.37 -13.54
CA LEU A 335 4.05 -9.96 -13.38
C LEU A 335 4.69 -9.72 -14.73
N THR A 336 5.61 -8.77 -14.83
CA THR A 336 6.51 -8.61 -15.96
C THR A 336 7.94 -8.90 -15.54
N MET A 337 8.70 -9.48 -16.47
CA MET A 337 10.13 -9.74 -16.28
C MET A 337 10.89 -9.20 -17.48
N ASN A 338 12.02 -8.54 -17.25
CA ASN A 338 12.85 -7.98 -18.32
C ASN A 338 13.68 -9.02 -19.10
N GLY A 339 13.44 -10.33 -18.91
CA GLY A 339 14.10 -11.41 -19.65
C GLY A 339 14.51 -12.60 -18.79
N PHE A 340 15.14 -13.60 -19.42
CA PHE A 340 15.60 -14.87 -18.80
C PHE A 340 17.10 -14.94 -18.51
N PHE A 341 17.91 -14.10 -19.16
CA PHE A 341 19.37 -14.15 -19.08
C PHE A 341 19.91 -13.04 -18.21
N ARG A 342 20.89 -13.36 -17.36
CA ARG A 342 21.68 -12.34 -16.66
C ARG A 342 22.09 -11.25 -17.66
N ASN A 343 21.93 -9.99 -17.26
CA ASN A 343 22.49 -8.89 -18.04
C ASN A 343 24.03 -9.10 -18.15
N ASP A 344 24.69 -8.33 -19.01
CA ASP A 344 26.14 -8.44 -19.22
C ASP A 344 26.97 -8.22 -17.93
N GLN A 345 26.32 -7.76 -16.86
CA GLN A 345 26.87 -7.50 -15.53
C GLN A 345 26.63 -8.66 -14.54
N GLY A 346 25.94 -9.73 -14.94
CA GLY A 346 25.76 -10.93 -14.12
C GLY A 346 24.61 -10.87 -13.11
N GLU A 347 23.75 -9.85 -13.19
CA GLU A 347 22.61 -9.66 -12.29
C GLU A 347 21.43 -10.53 -12.71
N ASN A 348 20.73 -11.12 -11.73
CA ASN A 348 19.54 -11.92 -12.01
C ASN A 348 18.42 -11.01 -12.55
N CYS A 349 17.69 -11.44 -13.59
CA CYS A 349 16.55 -10.69 -14.10
C CYS A 349 15.50 -10.48 -13.00
N GLU A 350 15.22 -9.22 -12.69
CA GLU A 350 14.31 -8.84 -11.61
C GLU A 350 12.87 -8.72 -12.13
N VAL A 351 11.92 -9.03 -11.25
CA VAL A 351 10.51 -8.68 -11.49
C VAL A 351 10.46 -7.17 -11.58
N THR A 352 10.07 -6.63 -12.73
CA THR A 352 10.00 -5.18 -12.94
C THR A 352 8.68 -4.59 -12.48
N TYR A 353 7.63 -5.36 -12.63
CA TYR A 353 6.30 -5.01 -12.17
C TYR A 353 5.56 -6.29 -11.80
N SER A 354 4.74 -6.22 -10.76
CA SER A 354 3.87 -7.34 -10.40
C SER A 354 2.63 -6.87 -9.67
N ASP A 355 1.52 -7.48 -10.01
CA ASP A 355 0.28 -7.39 -9.26
C ASP A 355 0.16 -8.66 -8.45
N ILE A 356 -0.02 -8.48 -7.15
CA ILE A 356 -0.18 -9.58 -6.23
C ILE A 356 -1.51 -9.48 -5.51
N GLN A 357 -2.04 -10.64 -5.15
CA GLN A 357 -3.05 -10.73 -4.12
C GLN A 357 -2.36 -11.06 -2.80
N LEU A 358 -2.35 -10.10 -1.87
CA LEU A 358 -1.91 -10.32 -0.49
C LEU A 358 -3.06 -10.95 0.30
N LEU A 359 -2.79 -12.06 0.99
CA LEU A 359 -3.70 -12.70 1.93
C LEU A 359 -3.21 -12.39 3.34
N PHE A 360 -4.08 -11.83 4.19
CA PHE A 360 -3.73 -11.49 5.56
C PHE A 360 -4.91 -11.65 6.50
N ASP A 361 -4.59 -11.87 7.76
CA ASP A 361 -5.58 -11.84 8.83
C ASP A 361 -5.51 -10.49 9.55
N LEU A 362 -6.67 -9.93 9.85
CA LEU A 362 -6.82 -8.78 10.73
C LEU A 362 -7.43 -9.24 12.05
N LYS A 363 -6.68 -9.12 13.15
CA LYS A 363 -7.19 -9.43 14.49
C LYS A 363 -7.70 -8.17 15.16
N ILE A 364 -8.93 -8.23 15.66
CA ILE A 364 -9.54 -7.15 16.43
C ILE A 364 -10.15 -7.79 17.68
N GLY A 365 -9.59 -7.46 18.85
CA GLY A 365 -9.98 -8.11 20.10
C GLY A 365 -9.81 -9.63 20.04
N LYS A 366 -10.92 -10.37 20.11
CA LYS A 366 -10.93 -11.85 20.04
C LYS A 366 -11.23 -12.38 18.64
N ASP A 367 -11.63 -11.51 17.72
CA ASP A 367 -12.07 -11.89 16.39
C ASP A 367 -10.90 -11.85 15.41
N THR A 368 -10.97 -12.68 14.38
CA THR A 368 -9.98 -12.73 13.30
C THR A 368 -10.72 -12.70 11.97
N PHE A 369 -10.41 -11.71 11.15
CA PHE A 369 -10.99 -11.52 9.83
C PHE A 369 -9.98 -11.85 8.76
N HIS A 370 -10.40 -12.60 7.74
CA HIS A 370 -9.53 -13.07 6.67
C HIS A 370 -9.75 -12.20 5.43
N PHE A 371 -8.75 -11.37 5.10
CA PHE A 371 -8.83 -10.42 3.99
C PHE A 371 -7.82 -10.68 2.88
N LYS A 372 -8.25 -10.37 1.66
CA LYS A 372 -7.37 -10.30 0.50
C LYS A 372 -7.39 -8.91 -0.11
N LYS A 373 -6.21 -8.40 -0.44
CA LYS A 373 -6.03 -7.09 -1.08
C LYS A 373 -5.13 -7.23 -2.31
N GLU A 374 -5.53 -6.59 -3.40
CA GLU A 374 -4.68 -6.43 -4.58
C GLU A 374 -3.61 -5.38 -4.29
N LYS A 375 -2.37 -5.66 -4.70
CA LYS A 375 -1.26 -4.76 -4.47
C LYS A 375 -0.33 -4.74 -5.67
N VAL A 376 -0.16 -3.56 -6.23
CA VAL A 376 0.88 -3.28 -7.21
C VAL A 376 2.23 -3.23 -6.49
N SER A 377 3.22 -3.93 -7.03
CA SER A 377 4.57 -3.95 -6.47
C SER A 377 5.63 -3.91 -7.55
N ASN A 378 6.43 -2.85 -7.52
CA ASN A 378 7.66 -2.68 -8.32
C ASN A 378 8.84 -3.51 -7.76
N TYR A 379 8.61 -4.33 -6.74
CA TYR A 379 9.61 -5.17 -6.10
C TYR A 379 9.13 -6.62 -6.04
N LYS A 380 10.07 -7.56 -5.92
CA LYS A 380 9.80 -9.00 -5.74
C LYS A 380 8.71 -9.18 -4.68
N GLY A 381 7.50 -9.61 -5.05
CA GLY A 381 6.39 -9.92 -4.14
C GLY A 381 6.78 -10.73 -2.88
N TYR A 382 7.86 -11.50 -2.90
CA TYR A 382 8.45 -12.14 -1.71
C TYR A 382 8.89 -11.18 -0.59
N ASN A 383 9.21 -9.93 -0.92
CA ASN A 383 9.52 -8.90 0.05
C ASN A 383 8.28 -8.47 0.84
N GLN A 384 7.08 -8.85 0.41
CA GLN A 384 5.86 -8.47 1.09
C GLN A 384 5.83 -9.07 2.49
N LEU A 385 5.96 -10.39 2.59
CA LEU A 385 5.98 -11.09 3.88
C LEU A 385 7.23 -10.82 4.73
N LYS A 386 8.26 -10.21 4.15
CA LYS A 386 9.54 -9.91 4.82
C LYS A 386 9.67 -8.46 5.28
N THR A 387 8.66 -7.62 5.06
CA THR A 387 8.66 -6.27 5.64
C THR A 387 8.32 -6.37 7.13
N PRO A 388 9.13 -5.77 8.03
CA PRO A 388 8.75 -5.63 9.43
C PRO A 388 7.51 -4.74 9.54
N THR A 389 6.75 -4.94 10.61
CA THR A 389 5.64 -4.06 10.99
C THR A 389 6.20 -2.98 11.90
N TYR A 390 5.77 -1.75 11.70
CA TYR A 390 6.16 -0.61 12.52
C TYR A 390 5.06 -0.30 13.53
N TYR A 391 5.45 -0.01 14.77
CA TYR A 391 4.53 0.21 15.88
C TYR A 391 4.82 1.53 16.57
N ILE A 392 3.75 2.28 16.84
CA ILE A 392 3.74 3.40 17.79
C ILE A 392 2.77 3.01 18.89
N GLU A 393 3.19 3.10 20.15
CA GLU A 393 2.37 2.72 21.30
C GLU A 393 2.71 3.61 22.47
N ASN A 394 1.68 4.15 23.12
CA ASN A 394 1.80 4.87 24.39
C ASN A 394 0.80 4.29 25.40
N GLU A 395 0.52 5.02 26.49
CA GLU A 395 -0.38 4.51 27.53
C GLU A 395 -1.83 4.36 27.08
N GLU A 396 -2.28 5.06 26.03
CA GLU A 396 -3.70 5.12 25.64
C GLU A 396 -3.94 4.61 24.21
N GLU A 397 -2.95 4.72 23.34
CA GLU A 397 -3.08 4.53 21.91
C GLU A 397 -2.09 3.53 21.35
N THR A 398 -2.46 2.90 20.24
CA THR A 398 -1.57 2.02 19.48
C THR A 398 -1.83 2.19 18.00
N LEU A 399 -0.75 2.34 17.23
CA LEU A 399 -0.76 2.34 15.79
C LEU A 399 0.14 1.22 15.27
N GLU A 400 -0.44 0.32 14.49
CA GLU A 400 0.27 -0.74 13.80
C GLU A 400 0.31 -0.43 12.30
N LYS A 401 1.51 -0.14 11.78
CA LYS A 401 1.75 0.16 10.36
C LYS A 401 2.40 -1.03 9.67
N TYR A 402 1.71 -1.65 8.72
CA TYR A 402 2.29 -2.65 7.83
C TYR A 402 2.16 -2.18 6.38
N LYS A 403 3.26 -1.66 5.84
CA LYS A 403 3.32 -1.06 4.49
C LYS A 403 2.31 0.10 4.37
N ASP A 404 1.30 -0.05 3.52
CA ASP A 404 0.22 0.90 3.25
C ASP A 404 -1.02 0.68 4.13
N MET A 405 -0.99 -0.33 5.00
CA MET A 405 -2.10 -0.63 5.91
C MET A 405 -1.78 -0.13 7.32
N PHE A 406 -2.77 0.46 7.98
CA PHE A 406 -2.66 0.95 9.35
C PHE A 406 -3.83 0.50 10.18
N LEU A 407 -3.55 0.10 11.42
CA LEU A 407 -4.56 -0.17 12.42
C LEU A 407 -4.31 0.74 13.62
N TYR A 408 -5.30 1.59 13.90
CA TYR A 408 -5.33 2.46 15.07
C TYR A 408 -6.31 1.92 16.11
N THR A 409 -5.88 1.90 17.36
CA THR A 409 -6.70 1.57 18.52
C THR A 409 -6.41 2.54 19.66
N ASN A 410 -7.44 2.94 20.39
CA ASN A 410 -7.32 3.76 21.59
C ASN A 410 -8.21 3.16 22.70
N LYS A 411 -7.73 3.16 23.95
CA LYS A 411 -8.43 2.59 25.12
C LYS A 411 -9.79 3.21 25.41
N HIS A 412 -10.00 4.46 24.99
CA HIS A 412 -11.25 5.20 25.15
C HIS A 412 -12.27 4.88 24.05
N LEU A 413 -11.85 4.26 22.95
CA LEU A 413 -12.73 3.85 21.87
C LEU A 413 -13.15 2.39 22.04
N SER A 414 -14.42 2.11 21.78
CA SER A 414 -14.91 0.72 21.70
C SER A 414 -14.78 0.12 20.29
N TYR A 415 -14.05 0.79 19.39
CA TYR A 415 -13.82 0.39 18.02
C TYR A 415 -12.37 0.65 17.62
N ALA A 416 -11.91 -0.03 16.58
CA ALA A 416 -10.64 0.22 15.92
C ALA A 416 -10.86 0.96 14.59
N ILE A 417 -9.84 1.66 14.11
CA ILE A 417 -9.85 2.28 12.79
C ILE A 417 -8.78 1.62 11.95
N PHE A 418 -9.19 1.08 10.80
CA PHE A 418 -8.32 0.36 9.88
C PHE A 418 -8.31 1.07 8.54
N TYR A 419 -7.14 1.53 8.11
CA TYR A 419 -6.92 1.98 6.75
C TYR A 419 -6.24 0.87 5.97
N ASP A 420 -6.82 0.47 4.85
CA ASP A 420 -6.27 -0.61 4.05
C ASP A 420 -5.27 -0.14 3.00
N GLY A 421 -5.09 1.18 2.79
CA GLY A 421 -4.31 1.76 1.69
C GLY A 421 -5.17 2.48 0.64
N GLU A 422 -6.49 2.35 0.71
CA GLU A 422 -7.47 3.01 -0.17
C GLU A 422 -8.70 3.48 0.61
N TYR A 423 -9.23 2.64 1.50
CA TYR A 423 -10.43 2.87 2.29
C TYR A 423 -10.13 2.89 3.79
N VAL A 424 -10.87 3.72 4.52
CA VAL A 424 -10.86 3.77 5.99
C VAL A 424 -12.12 3.10 6.54
N TYR A 425 -11.92 2.12 7.41
CA TYR A 425 -12.97 1.35 8.08
C TYR A 425 -12.95 1.60 9.59
N MET A 426 -14.13 1.77 10.18
CA MET A 426 -14.35 1.64 11.62
C MET A 426 -14.79 0.20 11.90
N ILE A 427 -14.14 -0.47 12.86
CA ILE A 427 -14.36 -1.89 13.17
C ILE A 427 -14.78 -2.07 14.63
N LYS A 428 -15.92 -2.71 14.87
CA LYS A 428 -16.54 -2.94 16.19
C LYS A 428 -16.43 -4.37 16.71
#